data_AF-A0A3C0WZD1-F1
#
_entry.id   AF-A0A3C0WZD1-F1
#
_cell.length_a   1.000
_cell.length_b   1.000
_cell.length_c   1.000
_cell.angle_alpha   90.00
_cell.angle_beta   90.00
_cell.angle_gamma   90.00
#
_symmetry.space_group_name_H-M   'P 1'
#
loop_
_entity.id
_entity.type
_entity.pdbx_description
1 polymer ?
#
loop_
_entity_poly.entity_id
_entity_poly.type
_entity_poly.pdbx_seq_one_letter_code
_entity_poly.pdbx_strand_id
1 'polypeptide(L)'
;PEHTISSVAAIPQIRMTRRIDGAYTQNDDKCHFEYADSVGLFSDWRKPGPVYELPFSALYGKRISNLITAGRCISVTEAMWDITRVIPVCAVS
;
A
#
# COMPACT_ATOMS: atom_id res chain seq x y z
N PRO A 1 18.70 -10.05 38.84
CA PRO A 1 17.50 -10.20 37.98
C PRO A 1 17.79 -9.55 36.63
N GLU A 2 18.34 -10.34 35.72
CA GLU A 2 18.79 -9.90 34.40
C GLU A 2 17.56 -9.61 33.52
N HIS A 3 17.43 -8.34 33.11
CA HIS A 3 16.39 -7.75 32.26
C HIS A 3 15.09 -7.30 32.97
N THR A 4 15.10 -6.03 33.41
CA THR A 4 13.90 -5.24 33.73
C THR A 4 13.52 -4.37 32.52
N ILE A 5 12.22 -4.27 32.23
CA ILE A 5 11.69 -3.40 31.16
C ILE A 5 12.03 -1.94 31.48
N SER A 6 12.86 -1.31 30.64
CA SER A 6 13.33 0.06 30.86
C SER A 6 12.31 1.13 30.44
N SER A 7 11.50 0.87 29.39
CA SER A 7 10.41 1.76 28.98
C SER A 7 9.45 1.06 28.02
N VAL A 8 8.22 1.58 27.94
CA VAL A 8 7.22 1.22 26.93
C VAL A 8 7.02 2.42 26.00
N ALA A 9 6.80 2.17 24.71
CA ALA A 9 6.56 3.23 23.74
C ALA A 9 5.28 4.01 24.09
N ALA A 10 5.43 5.30 24.39
CA ALA A 10 4.31 6.20 24.66
C ALA A 10 3.61 6.70 23.37
N ILE A 11 4.25 6.54 22.20
CA ILE A 11 3.69 6.91 20.91
C ILE A 11 2.70 5.81 20.46
N PRO A 12 1.44 6.16 20.12
CA PRO A 12 0.49 5.21 19.55
C PRO A 12 1.08 4.57 18.30
N GLN A 13 1.28 3.24 18.32
CA GLN A 13 1.87 2.46 17.23
C GLN A 13 0.87 2.22 16.09
N ILE A 14 0.12 3.24 15.71
CA ILE A 14 -0.93 3.13 14.68
C ILE A 14 -0.28 3.17 13.31
N ARG A 15 -0.30 2.04 12.62
CA ARG A 15 0.34 1.86 11.33
C ARG A 15 -0.58 2.19 10.15
N MET A 16 -1.84 1.78 10.25
CA MET A 16 -2.89 2.01 9.24
C MET A 16 -3.89 3.02 9.78
N THR A 17 -3.81 4.27 9.34
CA THR A 17 -4.69 5.34 9.85
C THR A 17 -5.73 5.76 8.82
N ARG A 18 -5.32 6.00 7.57
CA ARG A 18 -6.17 6.41 6.45
C ARG A 18 -5.53 5.98 5.13
N ARG A 19 -6.38 5.84 4.10
CA ARG A 19 -6.05 5.79 2.68
C ARG A 19 -7.12 6.52 1.89
N ILE A 20 -6.86 6.84 0.62
CA ILE A 20 -7.91 7.38 -0.23
C ILE A 20 -8.97 6.33 -0.60
N ASP A 21 -10.21 6.80 -0.77
CA ASP A 21 -11.22 6.11 -1.55
C ASP A 21 -11.01 6.43 -3.03
N GLY A 22 -10.32 5.52 -3.72
CA GLY A 22 -9.80 5.73 -5.06
C GLY A 22 -10.81 5.41 -6.14
N ALA A 23 -10.47 5.68 -7.39
CA ALA A 23 -11.28 5.24 -8.52
C ALA A 23 -11.41 3.71 -8.58
N TYR A 24 -10.37 3.01 -8.14
CA TYR A 24 -10.29 1.56 -7.95
C TYR A 24 -9.65 1.24 -6.59
N THR A 25 -10.04 0.13 -5.95
CA THR A 25 -9.35 -0.39 -4.74
C THR A 25 -8.62 -1.66 -5.11
N GLN A 26 -7.28 -1.64 -5.06
CA GLN A 26 -6.45 -2.77 -5.43
C GLN A 26 -6.40 -3.85 -4.32
N ASN A 27 -6.37 -5.11 -4.72
CA ASN A 27 -6.43 -6.27 -3.84
C ASN A 27 -5.38 -7.34 -4.20
N ASP A 28 -5.08 -8.26 -3.27
CA ASP A 28 -4.05 -9.28 -3.42
C ASP A 28 -4.49 -10.56 -4.13
N ASP A 29 -5.73 -10.62 -4.62
CA ASP A 29 -6.22 -11.68 -5.50
C ASP A 29 -5.79 -11.49 -6.97
N LYS A 30 -5.22 -10.33 -7.31
CA LYS A 30 -4.84 -9.92 -8.68
C LYS A 30 -3.37 -10.17 -8.98
N CYS A 31 -2.86 -11.31 -8.55
CA CYS A 31 -1.51 -11.75 -8.86
C CYS A 31 -1.42 -12.17 -10.32
N HIS A 32 -0.37 -11.72 -11.04
CA HIS A 32 -0.18 -11.94 -12.47
C HIS A 32 -1.38 -11.49 -13.33
N PHE A 33 -2.02 -10.40 -12.93
CA PHE A 33 -3.11 -9.77 -13.67
C PHE A 33 -2.66 -8.42 -14.22
N GLU A 34 -2.96 -8.16 -15.49
CA GLU A 34 -2.59 -6.93 -16.19
C GLU A 34 -3.71 -5.89 -16.11
N TYR A 35 -3.36 -4.64 -15.84
CA TYR A 35 -4.31 -3.51 -15.91
C TYR A 35 -4.02 -2.63 -17.13
N ALA A 36 -5.09 -2.19 -17.80
CA ALA A 36 -4.97 -1.26 -18.91
C ALA A 36 -4.38 0.10 -18.48
N ASP A 37 -4.54 0.48 -17.22
CA ASP A 37 -4.03 1.72 -16.62
C ASP A 37 -2.86 1.48 -15.66
N SER A 38 -2.08 0.41 -15.86
CA SER A 38 -0.93 0.08 -15.02
C SER A 38 0.18 1.14 -15.08
N VAL A 39 0.72 1.53 -13.92
CA VAL A 39 1.88 2.43 -13.82
C VAL A 39 3.19 1.71 -13.49
N GLY A 40 3.11 0.45 -13.10
CA GLY A 40 4.29 -0.37 -12.84
C GLY A 40 4.01 -1.61 -12.01
N LEU A 41 5.08 -2.37 -11.78
CA LEU A 41 5.04 -3.68 -11.15
C LEU A 41 5.60 -3.63 -9.72
N PHE A 42 5.03 -4.43 -8.84
CA PHE A 42 5.58 -4.69 -7.51
C PHE A 42 5.32 -6.13 -7.07
N SER A 43 6.02 -6.55 -6.02
CA SER A 43 5.96 -7.92 -5.51
C SER A 43 5.61 -7.94 -4.03
N ASP A 44 5.16 -9.10 -3.54
CA ASP A 44 4.95 -9.32 -2.11
C ASP A 44 6.30 -9.59 -1.43
N TRP A 45 6.78 -8.65 -0.60
CA TRP A 45 8.03 -8.84 0.15
C TRP A 45 7.97 -9.98 1.17
N ARG A 46 6.77 -10.47 1.51
CA ARG A 46 6.56 -11.53 2.50
C ARG A 46 6.78 -12.94 1.93
N LYS A 47 6.77 -13.11 0.60
CA LYS A 47 6.90 -14.42 -0.06
C LYS A 47 7.46 -14.31 -1.47
N PRO A 48 8.27 -15.27 -1.94
CA PRO A 48 8.80 -15.27 -3.31
C PRO A 48 7.71 -15.58 -4.34
N GLY A 49 7.73 -14.90 -5.48
CA GLY A 49 6.93 -15.24 -6.67
C GLY A 49 5.83 -14.25 -7.08
N PRO A 50 5.02 -13.68 -6.15
CA PRO A 50 3.90 -12.83 -6.56
C PRO A 50 4.36 -11.59 -7.33
N VAL A 51 3.65 -11.28 -8.41
CA VAL A 51 3.81 -10.05 -9.16
C VAL A 51 2.44 -9.41 -9.29
N TYR A 52 2.34 -8.16 -8.86
CA TYR A 52 1.15 -7.35 -8.97
C TYR A 52 1.45 -6.12 -9.81
N GLU A 53 0.44 -5.67 -10.51
CA GLU A 53 0.43 -4.40 -11.19
C GLU A 53 -0.22 -3.33 -10.30
N LEU A 54 0.27 -2.11 -10.40
CA LEU A 54 -0.31 -0.95 -9.73
C LEU A 54 -1.17 -0.17 -10.73
N PRO A 55 -2.50 -0.25 -10.67
CA PRO A 55 -3.35 0.56 -11.54
C PRO A 55 -3.33 2.03 -11.11
N PHE A 56 -3.23 2.95 -12.08
CA PHE A 56 -3.27 4.39 -11.86
C PHE A 56 -4.55 4.82 -11.12
N SER A 57 -5.67 4.15 -11.41
CA SER A 57 -6.95 4.34 -10.73
C SER A 57 -6.95 4.08 -9.21
N ALA A 58 -5.93 3.40 -8.68
CA ALA A 58 -5.74 3.27 -7.23
C ALA A 58 -5.06 4.49 -6.57
N LEU A 59 -4.50 5.42 -7.37
CA LEU A 59 -3.69 6.54 -6.90
C LEU A 59 -4.46 7.86 -6.79
N TYR A 60 -5.67 7.94 -7.36
CA TYR A 60 -6.49 9.15 -7.30
C TYR A 60 -7.94 8.83 -6.92
N GLY A 61 -8.63 9.83 -6.37
CA GLY A 61 -10.04 9.76 -5.99
C GLY A 61 -10.96 10.45 -6.99
N LYS A 62 -12.27 10.22 -6.89
CA LYS A 62 -13.26 10.77 -7.85
C LYS A 62 -13.71 12.21 -7.55
N ARG A 63 -13.44 12.70 -6.33
CA ARG A 63 -14.02 13.96 -5.82
C ARG A 63 -13.12 15.18 -5.97
N ILE A 64 -11.81 15.02 -5.81
CA ILE A 64 -10.83 16.12 -5.80
C ILE A 64 -10.00 16.02 -7.07
N SER A 65 -10.06 17.04 -7.92
CA SER A 65 -9.25 17.11 -9.13
C SER A 65 -7.79 17.42 -8.80
N ASN A 66 -6.88 16.98 -9.67
CA ASN A 66 -5.43 17.23 -9.57
C ASN A 66 -4.78 16.76 -8.26
N LEU A 67 -5.36 15.74 -7.59
CA LEU A 67 -4.79 15.12 -6.40
C LEU A 67 -4.48 13.65 -6.67
N ILE A 68 -3.21 13.30 -6.52
CA ILE A 68 -2.70 11.92 -6.58
C ILE A 68 -2.02 11.61 -5.25
N THR A 69 -2.14 10.37 -4.78
CA THR A 69 -1.48 9.88 -3.57
C THR A 69 -0.57 8.71 -3.89
N ALA A 70 0.45 8.53 -3.06
CA ALA A 70 1.45 7.48 -3.20
C ALA A 70 1.74 6.77 -1.86
N GLY A 71 2.41 5.63 -1.95
CA GLY A 71 2.80 4.81 -0.80
C GLY A 71 1.61 4.40 0.07
N ARG A 72 1.64 4.74 1.36
CA ARG A 72 0.63 4.33 2.34
C ARG A 72 -0.76 4.92 2.14
N CYS A 73 -0.89 5.96 1.32
CA CYS A 73 -2.13 6.70 1.16
C CYS A 73 -2.98 6.22 -0.03
N ILE A 74 -2.52 5.23 -0.80
CA ILE A 74 -3.18 4.74 -2.01
C ILE A 74 -4.38 3.83 -1.71
N SER A 75 -5.24 3.63 -2.69
CA SER A 75 -6.48 2.86 -2.53
C SER A 75 -6.27 1.35 -2.66
N VAL A 76 -6.12 0.67 -1.53
CA VAL A 76 -5.84 -0.77 -1.44
C VAL A 76 -6.62 -1.45 -0.32
N THR A 77 -6.85 -2.76 -0.41
CA THR A 77 -7.34 -3.56 0.72
C THR A 77 -6.32 -3.65 1.85
N GLU A 78 -6.75 -4.11 3.03
CA GLU A 78 -5.87 -4.25 4.20
C GLU A 78 -4.67 -5.18 3.93
N ALA A 79 -4.93 -6.34 3.30
CA ALA A 79 -3.88 -7.30 2.94
C ALA A 79 -2.88 -6.73 1.92
N MET A 80 -3.39 -5.98 0.93
CA MET A 80 -2.56 -5.33 -0.08
C MET A 80 -1.79 -4.14 0.50
N TRP A 81 -2.33 -3.42 1.48
CA TRP A 81 -1.65 -2.30 2.12
C TRP A 81 -0.33 -2.71 2.80
N ASP A 82 -0.26 -3.91 3.38
CA ASP A 82 1.00 -4.43 3.93
C ASP A 82 2.09 -4.64 2.87
N ILE A 83 1.69 -4.92 1.63
CA ILE A 83 2.58 -5.06 0.49
C ILE A 83 2.95 -3.67 -0.06
N THR A 84 1.99 -2.77 -0.22
CA THR A 84 2.19 -1.49 -0.92
C THR A 84 2.74 -0.37 -0.05
N ARG A 85 2.73 -0.52 1.28
CA ARG A 85 3.25 0.50 2.20
C ARG A 85 4.76 0.70 2.18
N VAL A 86 5.52 -0.16 1.49
CA VAL A 86 6.98 -0.16 1.50
C VAL A 86 7.57 0.79 0.45
N ILE A 87 8.84 1.15 0.63
CA ILE A 87 9.55 2.12 -0.21
C ILE A 87 9.51 1.74 -1.70
N PRO A 88 9.74 0.47 -2.10
CA PRO A 88 9.67 0.11 -3.52
C PRO A 88 8.35 0.48 -4.20
N VAL A 89 7.21 0.19 -3.56
CA VAL A 89 5.90 0.49 -4.14
C VAL A 89 5.61 2.00 -4.10
N CYS A 90 6.13 2.71 -3.10
CA CYS A 90 6.07 4.17 -3.05
C CYS A 90 6.80 4.85 -4.22
N ALA A 91 7.87 4.25 -4.76
CA ALA A 91 8.60 4.80 -5.89
C ALA A 91 7.91 4.56 -7.24
N VAL A 92 7.02 3.56 -7.30
CA VAL A 92 6.22 3.22 -8.48
C VAL A 92 4.87 3.94 -8.49
N SER A 93 4.40 4.40 -7.33
CA SER A 93 3.14 5.16 -7.17
C SER A 93 3.29 6.65 -7.40
#